data_AF-A0AAX0RV41-F1
#
_entry.id   AF-A0AAX0RV41-F1
#
_cell.length_a   1.000
_cell.length_b   1.000
_cell.length_c   1.000
_cell.angle_alpha   90.00
_cell.angle_beta   90.00
_cell.angle_gamma   90.00
#
_symmetry.space_group_name_H-M   'P 1'
#
loop_
_entity.id
_entity.type
_entity.pdbx_description
1 polymer ?
#
loop_
_entity_poly.entity_id
_entity_poly.type
_entity_poly.pdbx_seq_one_letter_code
_entity_poly.pdbx_strand_id
1 'polypeptide(L)' 'MPPQITVERIEEKRREMIKLAADYGFTSLLTVQASQELDSLLNAITNKRKSEYFLLKKVYSDF' A
#
# COMPACT_ATOMS: atom_id res chain seq x y z
N MET A 1 -8.50 1.49 -17.51
CA MET A 1 -7.16 1.26 -16.93
C MET A 1 -7.34 0.90 -15.47
N PRO A 2 -6.77 -0.20 -14.97
CA PRO A 2 -6.72 -0.43 -13.53
C PRO A 2 -5.94 0.74 -12.90
N PRO A 3 -6.40 1.32 -11.78
CA PRO A 3 -5.72 2.46 -11.17
C PRO A 3 -4.28 2.05 -10.86
N GLN A 4 -3.32 2.77 -11.42
CA GLN A 4 -1.91 2.56 -11.11
C GLN A 4 -1.74 2.87 -9.62
N ILE A 5 -1.40 1.88 -8.80
CA ILE A 5 -1.06 2.12 -7.40
C ILE A 5 0.29 2.82 -7.40
N THR A 6 0.27 4.12 -7.12
CA THR A 6 1.47 4.97 -7.09
C THR A 6 1.85 5.32 -5.65
N VAL A 7 3.08 5.77 -5.47
CA VAL A 7 3.58 6.22 -4.16
C VAL A 7 2.78 7.41 -3.66
N GLU A 8 2.36 8.30 -4.57
CA GLU A 8 1.54 9.47 -4.23
C GLU A 8 0.21 9.06 -3.60
N ARG A 9 -0.45 8.01 -4.12
CA ARG A 9 -1.72 7.51 -3.59
C ARG A 9 -1.59 6.94 -2.18
N ILE A 10 -0.47 6.30 -1.88
CA ILE A 10 -0.15 5.81 -0.52
C ILE A 10 0.06 6.97 0.42
N GLU A 11 0.80 7.99 -0.01
CA GLU A 11 1.05 9.18 0.81
C GLU A 11 -0.22 10.00 1.07
N GLU A 12 -1.12 10.08 0.10
CA GLU A 12 -2.47 10.64 0.30
C GLU A 12 -3.24 9.90 1.38
N LYS A 13 -3.34 8.57 1.25
CA LYS A 13 -4.10 7.74 2.20
C LYS A 13 -3.45 7.74 3.60
N ARG A 14 -2.12 7.81 3.67
CA ARG A 14 -1.38 7.98 4.93
C ARG A 14 -1.75 9.29 5.62
N ARG A 15 -1.76 10.41 4.88
CA ARG A 15 -2.16 11.72 5.44
C ARG A 15 -3.62 11.71 5.91
N GLU A 16 -4.51 11.08 5.16
CA GLU A 16 -5.92 10.90 5.54
C GLU A 16 -6.05 10.13 6.86
N MET A 17 -5.40 8.97 6.99
CA MET A 17 -5.41 8.17 8.22
C MET A 17 -4.88 8.96 9.43
N ILE A 18 -3.77 9.70 9.27
CA ILE A 18 -3.20 10.54 10.34
C ILE A 18 -4.17 11.64 10.75
N LYS A 19 -4.84 12.29 9.79
CA LYS A 19 -5.85 13.30 10.08
C LYS A 19 -7.04 12.69 10.85
N LEU A 20 -7.56 11.55 10.40
CA LEU A 20 -8.66 10.86 11.08
C LEU A 20 -8.26 10.40 12.49
N ALA A 21 -7.01 9.96 12.69
CA ALA A 21 -6.49 9.62 14.01
C ALA A 21 -6.41 10.84 14.94
N ALA A 22 -6.02 12.00 14.41
CA ALA A 22 -5.98 13.25 15.17
C ALA A 22 -7.38 13.75 15.54
N ASP A 23 -8.34 13.64 14.62
CA ASP A 23 -9.70 14.16 14.78
C ASP A 23 -10.61 13.23 15.62
N TYR A 24 -10.48 11.91 15.44
CA TYR A 24 -11.40 10.90 15.99
C TYR A 24 -10.73 9.84 16.88
N GLY A 25 -9.40 9.81 16.95
CA GLY A 25 -8.63 8.80 17.65
C GLY A 25 -8.32 7.56 16.80
N PHE A 26 -7.33 6.78 17.24
CA PHE A 26 -6.85 5.59 16.52
C PHE A 26 -7.85 4.43 16.47
N THR A 27 -8.72 4.32 17.47
CA THR A 27 -9.73 3.25 17.56
C THR A 27 -11.04 3.61 16.88
N SER A 28 -11.16 4.82 16.31
CA SER A 28 -12.36 5.20 15.58
C SER A 28 -12.52 4.31 14.34
N LEU A 29 -13.77 3.99 14.00
CA LEU A 29 -14.06 3.17 12.82
C LEU A 29 -13.45 3.79 11.54
N LEU A 30 -13.50 5.11 11.43
CA LEU A 30 -12.93 5.85 10.30
C LEU A 30 -11.42 5.68 10.20
N THR A 31 -10.70 5.82 11.31
CA THR A 31 -9.24 5.64 11.34
C THR A 31 -8.85 4.20 11.05
N VAL A 32 -9.61 3.22 11.59
CA VAL A 32 -9.38 1.79 11.34
C VAL A 32 -9.60 1.45 9.87
N GLN A 33 -10.67 1.95 9.25
CA GLN A 33 -10.92 1.76 7.81
C GLN A 33 -9.80 2.37 6.96
N ALA A 34 -9.41 3.61 7.25
CA ALA A 34 -8.31 4.26 6.55
C ALA A 34 -6.98 3.51 6.69
N SER A 35 -6.71 2.91 7.86
CA SER A 35 -5.55 2.05 8.10
C SER A 35 -5.58 0.77 7.26
N GLN A 36 -6.74 0.13 7.12
CA GLN A 36 -6.89 -1.10 6.32
C GLN A 36 -6.73 -0.82 4.81
N GLU A 37 -7.24 0.32 4.36
CA GLU A 37 -7.04 0.77 2.98
C GLU A 37 -5.56 1.09 2.70
N LEU A 38 -4.88 1.77 3.64
CA LEU A 38 -3.45 2.04 3.52
C LEU A 38 -2.63 0.74 3.45
N ASP A 39 -2.92 -0.22 4.32
CA ASP A 39 -2.27 -1.54 4.33
C ASP A 39 -2.48 -2.29 3.00
N SER A 40 -3.69 -2.23 2.46
CA SER A 40 -4.00 -2.83 1.14
C SER A 40 -3.14 -2.22 0.02
N LEU A 41 -2.96 -0.90 0.02
CA LEU A 41 -2.10 -0.21 -0.96
C LEU A 41 -0.63 -0.60 -0.81
N LEU A 42 -0.11 -0.68 0.43
CA LEU A 42 1.26 -1.09 0.72
C LEU A 42 1.53 -2.54 0.32
N ASN A 43 0.59 -3.44 0.60
CA ASN A 43 0.65 -4.84 0.22
C ASN A 43 0.65 -5.01 -1.31
N ALA A 44 -0.14 -4.22 -2.04
CA ALA A 44 -0.17 -4.27 -3.49
C ALA A 44 1.19 -3.88 -4.12
N ILE A 45 1.87 -2.85 -3.61
CA ILE A 45 3.23 -2.50 -4.06
C ILE A 45 4.24 -3.58 -3.69
N THR A 46 4.16 -4.12 -2.48
CA THR A 46 5.09 -5.14 -2.02
C THR A 46 4.96 -6.43 -2.83
N ASN A 47 3.74 -6.83 -3.18
CA ASN A 47 3.49 -7.99 -4.04
C ASN A 47 3.99 -7.77 -5.47
N LYS A 48 3.82 -6.55 -6.01
CA LYS A 48 4.40 -6.19 -7.32
C LYS A 48 5.93 -6.36 -7.30
N ARG A 49 6.62 -5.83 -6.30
CA ARG A 49 8.09 -5.97 -6.16
C ARG A 49 8.55 -7.42 -5.98
N LYS A 50 7.81 -8.24 -5.21
CA LYS A 50 8.11 -9.67 -5.06
C LYS A 50 8.00 -10.42 -6.38
N SER A 51 6.98 -10.13 -7.20
CA SER A 51 6.82 -10.75 -8.52
C SER A 51 7.96 -10.37 -9.48
N GLU A 52 8.37 -9.11 -9.51
CA GLU A 52 9.47 -8.62 -10.35
C GLU A 52 10.81 -9.27 -9.93
N TYR A 53 11.09 -9.34 -8.62
CA TYR A 53 12.27 -10.02 -8.10
C TYR A 53 12.29 -11.52 -8.42
N PHE A 54 11.13 -12.20 -8.30
CA PHE A 54 11.03 -13.62 -8.64
C PHE A 54 11.26 -13.87 -10.14
N LEU A 55 10.72 -13.02 -11.01
CA LEU A 55 10.94 -13.10 -12.45
C LEU A 55 12.40 -12.86 -12.82
N LEU A 56 13.05 -11.83 -12.25
CA LEU A 56 14.48 -11.57 -12.45
C LEU A 56 15.33 -12.76 -12.01
N LYS A 57 15.08 -13.30 -10.81
CA LYS A 57 15.82 -14.45 -10.29
C LYS A 57 15.69 -15.69 -11.19
N LYS A 58 14.51 -15.93 -11.75
CA LYS A 58 14.27 -17.03 -12.70
C LYS A 58 15.07 -16.83 -13.99
N VAL A 59 15.05 -15.63 -14.57
CA VAL A 59 15.83 -15.32 -15.78
C VAL A 59 17.33 -15.53 -15.54
N TYR A 60 17.87 -15.10 -14.40
CA TYR A 60 19.29 -15.27 -14.08
C TYR A 60 19.68 -16.69 -13.66
N SER A 61 18.73 -17.57 -13.29
CA SER A 61 19.03 -18.98 -13.02
C SER A 61 18.95 -19.86 -14.27
N ASP A 62 18.35 -19.35 -15.34
CA ASP A 62 18.16 -20.07 -16.61
C ASP A 62 19.34 -19.84 -17.60
N PHE A 63 20.40 -19.14 -17.17
CA PHE A 63 21.69 -18.97 -17.86
C PHE A 63 22.82 -19.65 -17.08
#